data_AF-A0A1Y4UV33-F1
#
_entry.id   AF-A0A1Y4UV33-F1
#
_cell.length_a   1.000
_cell.length_b   1.000
_cell.length_c   1.000
_cell.angle_alpha   90.00
_cell.angle_beta   90.00
_cell.angle_gamma   90.00
#
_symmetry.space_group_name_H-M   'P 1'
#
loop_
_entity.id
_entity.type
_entity.pdbx_description
1 polymer ?
#
loop_
_entity_poly.entity_id
_entity_poly.type
_entity_poly.pdbx_seq_one_letter_code
_entity_poly.pdbx_strand_id
1 'polypeptide(L)'
;MKKLVPTLLSLALAGSLCLPVLAAPVAVDETASPSGYAIQVNGADTEIRGSVMVPLRALAEELGFTVTWSGEQIRVDTGKVHTDVTLEVDRYVITTSLEDMVGMSAPFSLGCPPYAVNGTTYVPLALFDALLGNQEDAITGDSGTISIQTDSSTQIPNPFVECGTLAEAQDQAGFSLNLPDGCTPEHISVLPDQMIQVLCEDNLTIRKAVGQEDISGDYTAYPQVDTLSSHGTEVTLKGDGDTVKVAVWTTEGYTYAIQSAAGLSRDAMLTLVASVA
;
A
#
# COMPACT_ATOMS: atom_id res chain seq x y z
N MET A 1 -18.88 56.28 -83.08
CA MET A 1 -18.47 54.89 -83.35
C MET A 1 -17.95 54.28 -82.06
N LYS A 2 -18.45 53.07 -81.71
CA LYS A 2 -17.86 52.06 -80.78
C LYS A 2 -17.69 52.49 -79.29
N LYS A 3 -18.47 52.02 -78.30
CA LYS A 3 -18.77 50.66 -77.75
C LYS A 3 -17.98 50.39 -76.44
N LEU A 4 -18.69 49.82 -75.44
CA LEU A 4 -18.26 49.05 -74.22
C LEU A 4 -17.85 49.92 -72.99
N VAL A 5 -18.45 49.90 -71.78
CA VAL A 5 -19.11 48.88 -70.89
C VAL A 5 -18.06 47.88 -70.34
N PRO A 6 -18.10 47.45 -69.05
CA PRO A 6 -17.29 47.89 -67.91
C PRO A 6 -16.37 46.75 -67.38
N THR A 7 -15.63 46.93 -66.27
CA THR A 7 -15.08 45.77 -65.56
C THR A 7 -15.05 46.02 -64.05
N LEU A 8 -15.80 45.18 -63.33
CA LEU A 8 -15.76 45.01 -61.88
C LEU A 8 -14.38 44.51 -61.44
N LEU A 9 -13.91 44.97 -60.27
CA LEU A 9 -13.05 44.16 -59.42
C LEU A 9 -13.51 44.29 -57.97
N SER A 10 -14.20 43.24 -57.52
CA SER A 10 -14.49 42.93 -56.12
C SER A 10 -13.21 42.54 -55.37
N LEU A 11 -13.03 42.99 -54.12
CA LEU A 11 -12.29 42.19 -53.15
C LEU A 11 -12.73 42.46 -51.70
N ALA A 12 -13.57 41.53 -51.22
CA ALA A 12 -13.77 40.99 -49.88
C ALA A 12 -13.60 41.91 -48.64
N LEU A 13 -14.75 42.22 -48.03
CA LEU A 13 -14.91 42.59 -46.62
C LEU A 13 -14.73 41.31 -45.76
N ALA A 14 -13.64 41.21 -45.01
CA ALA A 14 -13.44 40.11 -44.06
C ALA A 14 -14.29 40.34 -42.80
N GLY A 15 -15.49 39.75 -42.78
CA GLY A 15 -16.31 39.64 -41.57
C GLY A 15 -15.67 38.66 -40.59
N SER A 16 -15.20 39.16 -39.47
CA SER A 16 -14.82 38.33 -38.31
C SER A 16 -16.11 37.73 -37.73
N LEU A 17 -16.37 36.46 -38.06
CA LEU A 17 -17.40 35.65 -37.41
C LEU A 17 -16.84 35.22 -36.05
N CYS A 18 -17.31 35.89 -34.99
CA CYS A 18 -17.18 35.39 -33.63
C CYS A 18 -18.07 34.14 -33.53
N LEU A 19 -17.46 32.96 -33.63
CA LEU A 19 -18.16 31.72 -33.30
C LEU A 19 -18.40 31.69 -31.78
N PRO A 20 -19.58 31.30 -31.30
CA PRO A 20 -19.74 30.92 -29.90
C PRO A 20 -18.86 29.69 -29.69
N VAL A 21 -17.92 29.79 -28.74
CA VAL A 21 -17.23 28.62 -28.19
C VAL A 21 -18.31 27.71 -27.62
N LEU A 22 -18.60 26.63 -28.33
CA LEU A 22 -19.40 25.54 -27.82
C LEU A 22 -18.59 24.96 -26.65
N ALA A 23 -19.04 25.18 -25.43
CA ALA A 23 -18.51 24.48 -24.28
C ALA A 23 -18.63 22.97 -24.57
N ALA A 24 -17.49 22.30 -24.72
CA ALA A 24 -17.48 20.85 -24.78
C ALA A 24 -18.19 20.34 -23.51
N PRO A 25 -19.10 19.37 -23.62
CA PRO A 25 -19.63 18.72 -22.43
C PRO A 25 -18.43 18.19 -21.65
N VAL A 26 -18.33 18.56 -20.38
CA VAL A 26 -17.41 17.92 -19.45
C VAL A 26 -17.73 16.44 -19.54
N ALA A 27 -16.79 15.66 -20.06
CA ALA A 27 -16.88 14.22 -19.99
C ALA A 27 -16.95 13.89 -18.50
N VAL A 28 -18.13 13.45 -18.06
CA VAL A 28 -18.26 12.77 -16.78
C VAL A 28 -17.41 11.52 -16.94
N ASP A 29 -16.37 11.43 -16.15
CA ASP A 29 -15.54 10.24 -16.10
C ASP A 29 -16.41 9.10 -15.54
N GLU A 30 -17.01 8.31 -16.42
CA GLU A 30 -17.81 7.12 -16.08
C GLU A 30 -16.95 5.95 -15.56
N THR A 31 -15.69 6.20 -15.15
CA THR A 31 -14.86 5.21 -14.48
C THR A 31 -14.80 5.38 -12.95
N ALA A 32 -15.48 6.40 -12.40
CA ALA A 32 -15.74 6.41 -10.96
C ALA A 32 -16.73 5.28 -10.63
N SER A 33 -16.25 4.27 -9.90
CA SER A 33 -17.12 3.26 -9.27
C SER A 33 -18.31 3.99 -8.63
N PRO A 34 -19.55 3.56 -8.87
CA PRO A 34 -20.70 4.27 -8.34
C PRO A 34 -20.60 4.27 -6.81
N SER A 35 -20.40 5.46 -6.24
CA SER A 35 -20.32 5.64 -4.79
C SER A 35 -21.64 5.21 -4.16
N GLY A 36 -21.60 4.27 -3.22
CA GLY A 36 -22.77 3.81 -2.49
C GLY A 36 -22.91 2.29 -2.45
N TYR A 37 -23.72 1.82 -1.49
CA TYR A 37 -23.98 0.42 -1.24
C TYR A 37 -24.93 -0.16 -2.30
N ALA A 38 -24.59 -1.34 -2.83
CA ALA A 38 -25.46 -2.08 -3.72
C ALA A 38 -26.74 -2.49 -2.99
N ILE A 39 -27.90 -2.16 -3.54
CA ILE A 39 -29.17 -2.65 -3.03
C ILE A 39 -29.48 -3.97 -3.75
N GLN A 40 -29.59 -5.05 -2.99
CA GLN A 40 -29.94 -6.37 -3.53
C GLN A 40 -31.36 -6.78 -3.13
N VAL A 41 -32.06 -7.47 -4.03
CA VAL A 41 -33.35 -8.12 -3.77
C VAL A 41 -33.18 -9.61 -4.02
N ASN A 42 -33.35 -10.42 -2.97
CA ASN A 42 -33.15 -11.88 -3.00
C ASN A 42 -31.74 -12.29 -3.51
N GLY A 43 -30.70 -11.52 -3.16
CA GLY A 43 -29.32 -11.76 -3.60
C GLY A 43 -29.01 -11.31 -5.04
N ALA A 44 -29.99 -10.74 -5.76
CA ALA A 44 -29.76 -10.13 -7.07
C ALA A 44 -29.52 -8.62 -6.92
N ASP A 45 -28.48 -8.09 -7.56
CA ASP A 45 -28.21 -6.65 -7.65
C ASP A 45 -29.36 -5.95 -8.41
N THR A 46 -29.85 -4.84 -7.86
CA THR A 46 -30.93 -4.03 -8.45
C THR A 46 -30.43 -2.87 -9.30
N GLU A 47 -29.10 -2.69 -9.40
CA GLU A 47 -28.44 -1.50 -9.96
C GLU A 47 -28.70 -0.20 -9.19
N ILE A 48 -29.54 -0.23 -8.13
CA ILE A 48 -29.76 0.90 -7.24
C ILE A 48 -28.59 0.98 -6.25
N ARG A 49 -28.07 2.20 -6.08
CA ARG A 49 -26.98 2.52 -5.15
C ARG A 49 -27.50 3.39 -4.02
N GLY A 50 -27.33 2.94 -2.78
CA GLY A 50 -27.73 3.67 -1.58
C GLY A 50 -26.54 4.39 -0.94
N SER A 51 -26.71 5.65 -0.56
CA SER A 51 -25.71 6.37 0.23
C SER A 51 -26.07 6.34 1.71
N VAL A 52 -25.12 5.94 2.55
CA VAL A 52 -25.27 6.01 4.01
C VAL A 52 -24.78 7.38 4.47
N MET A 53 -25.66 8.14 5.13
CA MET A 53 -25.33 9.45 5.69
C MET A 53 -25.02 9.31 7.18
N VAL A 54 -23.87 9.84 7.60
CA VAL A 54 -23.38 9.70 8.98
C VAL A 54 -23.16 11.07 9.64
N PRO A 55 -23.35 11.19 10.97
CA PRO A 55 -23.05 12.42 11.69
C PRO A 55 -21.54 12.71 11.61
N LEU A 56 -21.17 13.76 10.89
CA LEU A 56 -19.78 14.06 10.54
C LEU A 56 -18.89 14.12 11.77
N ARG A 57 -19.26 14.97 12.74
CA ARG A 57 -18.44 15.18 13.94
C ARG A 57 -18.29 13.90 14.75
N ALA A 58 -19.41 13.24 15.04
CA ALA A 58 -19.40 12.08 15.93
C ALA A 58 -18.50 10.96 15.37
N LEU A 59 -18.64 10.66 14.08
CA LEU A 59 -17.80 9.63 13.47
C LEU A 59 -16.33 10.05 13.33
N ALA A 60 -16.08 11.31 12.94
CA ALA A 60 -14.72 11.81 12.81
C ALA A 60 -13.95 11.75 14.15
N GLU A 61 -14.59 12.14 15.25
CA GLU A 61 -13.95 12.14 16.56
C GLU A 61 -13.67 10.71 17.08
N GLU A 62 -14.54 9.73 16.80
CA GLU A 62 -14.28 8.30 17.09
C GLU A 62 -13.08 7.74 16.30
N LEU A 63 -12.84 8.26 15.09
CA LEU A 63 -11.68 7.91 14.25
C LEU A 63 -10.42 8.70 14.62
N GLY A 64 -10.48 9.57 15.65
CA GLY A 64 -9.37 10.43 16.06
C GLY A 64 -9.11 11.62 15.14
N PHE A 65 -10.04 11.95 14.24
CA PHE A 65 -9.93 13.11 13.35
C PHE A 65 -10.38 14.39 14.05
N THR A 66 -9.87 15.53 13.58
CA THR A 66 -10.25 16.84 14.08
C THR A 66 -11.26 17.48 13.13
N VAL A 67 -12.36 18.02 13.68
CA VAL A 67 -13.33 18.80 12.90
C VAL A 67 -13.37 20.24 13.39
N THR A 68 -13.15 21.21 12.50
CA THR A 68 -13.15 22.65 12.81
C THR A 68 -14.07 23.43 11.88
N TRP A 69 -14.71 24.46 12.42
CA TRP A 69 -15.64 25.32 11.69
C TRP A 69 -15.00 26.70 11.52
N SER A 70 -14.97 27.19 10.29
CA SER A 70 -14.53 28.54 9.96
C SER A 70 -15.54 29.17 8.99
N GLY A 71 -16.51 29.90 9.55
CA GLY A 71 -17.64 30.41 8.77
C GLY A 71 -18.52 29.28 8.25
N GLU A 72 -18.72 29.22 6.94
CA GLU A 72 -19.51 28.18 6.26
C GLU A 72 -18.70 26.91 5.93
N GLN A 73 -17.38 26.95 6.15
CA GLN A 73 -16.46 25.86 5.81
C GLN A 73 -16.21 24.97 7.02
N ILE A 74 -16.35 23.66 6.82
CA ILE A 74 -16.16 22.64 7.85
C ILE A 74 -14.94 21.80 7.49
N ARG A 75 -13.81 22.03 8.15
CA ARG A 75 -12.59 21.26 7.92
C ARG A 75 -12.60 19.97 8.71
N VAL A 76 -12.32 18.86 8.04
CA VAL A 76 -12.06 17.55 8.63
C VAL A 76 -10.60 17.21 8.36
N ASP A 77 -9.82 16.95 9.41
CA ASP A 77 -8.38 16.69 9.32
C ASP A 77 -8.02 15.38 10.03
N THR A 78 -7.32 14.49 9.33
CA THR A 78 -6.85 13.21 9.85
C THR A 78 -5.47 13.30 10.50
N GLY A 79 -4.83 14.47 10.47
CA GLY A 79 -3.42 14.70 10.80
C GLY A 79 -2.47 14.41 9.63
N LYS A 80 -2.92 13.67 8.60
CA LYS A 80 -2.15 13.38 7.37
C LYS A 80 -2.72 14.11 6.16
N VAL A 81 -4.05 14.17 6.07
CA VAL A 81 -4.79 14.85 5.01
C VAL A 81 -6.02 15.54 5.60
N HIS A 82 -6.51 16.56 4.91
CA HIS A 82 -7.74 17.24 5.26
C HIS A 82 -8.65 17.47 4.04
N THR A 83 -9.91 17.70 4.32
CA THR A 83 -10.92 18.13 3.35
C THR A 83 -11.78 19.22 3.98
N ASP A 84 -12.24 20.15 3.14
CA ASP A 84 -13.11 21.24 3.53
C ASP A 84 -14.51 21.00 3.00
N VAL A 85 -15.39 20.58 3.89
CA VAL A 85 -16.78 20.24 3.59
C VAL A 85 -17.61 21.53 3.51
N THR A 86 -18.35 21.67 2.42
CA THR A 86 -19.33 22.74 2.20
C THR A 86 -20.72 22.13 2.12
N LEU A 87 -21.67 22.67 2.89
CA LEU A 87 -23.06 22.18 2.88
C LEU A 87 -23.68 22.36 1.50
N GLU A 88 -24.56 21.43 1.11
CA GLU A 88 -25.32 21.43 -0.15
C GLU A 88 -24.46 21.31 -1.42
N VAL A 89 -23.14 21.09 -1.28
CA VAL A 89 -22.20 20.95 -2.39
C VAL A 89 -21.59 19.55 -2.39
N ASP A 90 -21.91 18.75 -3.41
CA ASP A 90 -21.32 17.43 -3.65
C ASP A 90 -20.00 17.55 -4.41
N ARG A 91 -18.99 18.11 -3.75
CA ARG A 91 -17.65 18.27 -4.30
C ARG A 91 -16.62 18.30 -3.19
N TYR A 92 -15.66 17.40 -3.27
CA TYR A 92 -14.63 17.21 -2.25
C TYR A 92 -13.24 17.27 -2.88
N VAL A 93 -12.26 17.68 -2.07
CA VAL A 93 -10.85 17.70 -2.42
C VAL A 93 -10.08 17.25 -1.18
N ILE A 94 -9.23 16.23 -1.32
CA ILE A 94 -8.32 15.81 -0.26
C ILE A 94 -6.99 16.53 -0.45
N THR A 95 -6.53 17.25 0.58
CA THR A 95 -5.25 17.97 0.58
C THR A 95 -4.35 17.40 1.68
N THR A 96 -3.05 17.29 1.44
CA THR A 96 -2.12 16.86 2.49
C THR A 96 -2.01 17.90 3.61
N SER A 97 -1.92 17.41 4.85
CA SER A 97 -1.70 18.21 6.06
C SER A 97 -0.24 18.16 6.53
N LEU A 98 0.63 17.40 5.87
CA LEU A 98 2.04 17.23 6.25
C LEU A 98 2.88 18.43 5.77
N GLU A 99 3.64 19.06 6.67
CA GLU A 99 4.32 20.34 6.42
C GLU A 99 5.31 20.31 5.24
N ASP A 100 5.98 19.17 5.01
CA ASP A 100 6.99 19.01 3.95
C ASP A 100 6.42 18.41 2.65
N MET A 101 5.11 18.15 2.58
CA MET A 101 4.47 17.55 1.42
C MET A 101 3.46 18.52 0.81
N VAL A 102 3.43 18.57 -0.52
CA VAL A 102 2.40 19.30 -1.27
C VAL A 102 1.71 18.29 -2.18
N GLY A 103 0.44 18.03 -1.90
CA GLY A 103 -0.37 17.06 -2.63
C GLY A 103 -1.85 17.36 -2.44
N MET A 104 -2.60 17.29 -3.53
CA MET A 104 -4.03 17.52 -3.56
C MET A 104 -4.66 16.57 -4.58
N SER A 105 -5.79 15.96 -4.24
CA SER A 105 -6.56 15.17 -5.19
C SER A 105 -7.19 16.07 -6.26
N ALA A 106 -7.55 15.51 -7.41
CA ALA A 106 -8.55 16.13 -8.26
C ALA A 106 -9.88 16.25 -7.48
N PRO A 107 -10.72 17.26 -7.74
CA PRO A 107 -12.05 17.32 -7.17
C PRO A 107 -12.89 16.10 -7.57
N PHE A 108 -13.63 15.52 -6.62
CA PHE A 108 -14.49 14.37 -6.84
C PHE A 108 -15.86 14.56 -6.17
N SER A 109 -16.84 13.75 -6.59
CA SER A 109 -18.21 13.69 -6.06
C SER A 109 -18.41 12.35 -5.36
N LEU A 110 -19.26 12.34 -4.32
CA LEU A 110 -19.64 11.13 -3.57
C LEU A 110 -21.13 10.80 -3.77
N GLY A 111 -21.76 11.41 -4.78
CA GLY A 111 -23.15 11.20 -5.18
C GLY A 111 -24.20 11.83 -4.26
N CYS A 112 -23.81 12.38 -3.10
CA CYS A 112 -24.74 13.04 -2.18
C CYS A 112 -24.08 14.23 -1.48
N PRO A 113 -24.68 15.43 -1.51
CA PRO A 113 -24.12 16.58 -0.83
C PRO A 113 -24.29 16.47 0.69
N PRO A 114 -23.37 17.08 1.47
CA PRO A 114 -23.54 17.23 2.92
C PRO A 114 -24.76 18.08 3.24
N TYR A 115 -25.44 17.79 4.35
CA TYR A 115 -26.54 18.61 4.84
C TYR A 115 -26.50 18.76 6.36
N ALA A 116 -27.21 19.75 6.89
CA ALA A 116 -27.35 19.95 8.33
C ALA A 116 -28.81 19.83 8.76
N VAL A 117 -29.08 19.00 9.77
CA VAL A 117 -30.40 18.86 10.41
C VAL A 117 -30.22 18.93 11.92
N ASN A 118 -30.99 19.79 12.58
CA ASN A 118 -30.98 19.96 14.04
C ASN A 118 -29.58 20.24 14.64
N GLY A 119 -28.75 20.99 13.92
CA GLY A 119 -27.38 21.33 14.36
C GLY A 119 -26.35 20.22 14.12
N THR A 120 -26.76 19.07 13.56
CA THR A 120 -25.85 17.98 13.18
C THR A 120 -25.59 18.03 11.67
N THR A 121 -24.32 18.09 11.29
CA THR A 121 -23.89 17.93 9.90
C THR A 121 -23.81 16.44 9.56
N TYR A 122 -24.45 16.05 8.47
CA TYR A 122 -24.40 14.71 7.90
C TYR A 122 -23.62 14.74 6.58
N VAL A 123 -22.74 13.76 6.40
CA VAL A 123 -21.93 13.57 5.19
C VAL A 123 -22.10 12.15 4.67
N PRO A 124 -21.82 11.89 3.38
CA PRO A 124 -21.73 10.53 2.87
C PRO A 124 -20.64 9.77 3.63
N LEU A 125 -20.92 8.54 4.03
CA LEU A 125 -19.93 7.66 4.68
C LEU A 125 -18.69 7.46 3.80
N ALA A 126 -18.86 7.48 2.47
CA ALA A 126 -17.77 7.40 1.50
C ALA A 126 -16.73 8.54 1.64
N LEU A 127 -17.05 9.64 2.33
CA LEU A 127 -16.06 10.67 2.66
C LEU A 127 -14.97 10.13 3.58
N PHE A 128 -15.34 9.25 4.52
CA PHE A 128 -14.39 8.63 5.44
C PHE A 128 -13.52 7.59 4.73
N ASP A 129 -14.06 6.87 3.76
CA ASP A 129 -13.28 5.98 2.90
C ASP A 129 -12.20 6.77 2.14
N ALA A 130 -12.59 7.88 1.52
CA ALA A 130 -11.65 8.78 0.83
C ALA A 130 -10.58 9.36 1.79
N LEU A 131 -10.95 9.73 3.02
CA LEU A 131 -10.02 10.25 4.02
C LEU A 131 -9.06 9.18 4.59
N LEU A 132 -9.48 7.92 4.57
CA LEU A 132 -8.64 6.76 4.90
C LEU A 132 -7.79 6.28 3.71
N GLY A 133 -7.95 6.92 2.55
CA GLY A 133 -7.16 6.64 1.34
C GLY A 133 -7.76 5.59 0.41
N ASN A 134 -9.06 5.31 0.53
CA ASN A 134 -9.78 4.29 -0.25
C ASN A 134 -9.11 2.91 -0.15
N GLN A 135 -8.77 2.47 1.06
CA GLN A 135 -8.20 1.14 1.26
C GLN A 135 -9.28 0.09 0.97
N GLU A 136 -8.89 -1.00 0.33
CA GLU A 136 -9.77 -2.15 0.15
C GLU A 136 -10.25 -2.63 1.54
N ASP A 137 -11.54 -2.92 1.66
CA ASP A 137 -12.20 -3.33 2.91
C ASP A 137 -12.13 -2.34 4.09
N ALA A 138 -11.71 -1.08 3.88
CA ALA A 138 -11.72 -0.05 4.92
C ALA A 138 -13.11 0.13 5.54
N ILE A 139 -14.14 0.06 4.71
CA ILE A 139 -15.54 0.13 5.13
C ILE A 139 -16.27 -1.10 4.59
N THR A 140 -16.63 -2.01 5.48
CA THR A 140 -17.39 -3.22 5.14
C THR A 140 -18.78 -3.18 5.78
N GLY A 141 -19.74 -3.84 5.13
CA GLY A 141 -21.11 -3.98 5.65
C GLY A 141 -21.51 -5.44 5.71
N ASP A 142 -21.94 -5.90 6.89
CA ASP A 142 -22.58 -7.21 7.06
C ASP A 142 -23.78 -7.08 8.01
N SER A 143 -24.88 -7.74 7.69
CA SER A 143 -26.02 -8.04 8.59
C SER A 143 -26.34 -6.98 9.67
N GLY A 144 -26.47 -5.71 9.26
CA GLY A 144 -26.84 -4.59 10.13
C GLY A 144 -25.69 -3.86 10.83
N THR A 145 -24.44 -4.21 10.54
CA THR A 145 -23.23 -3.57 11.05
C THR A 145 -22.40 -3.01 9.89
N ILE A 146 -21.98 -1.75 10.04
CA ILE A 146 -20.95 -1.14 9.19
C ILE A 146 -19.68 -1.10 10.03
N SER A 147 -18.62 -1.75 9.54
CA SER A 147 -17.31 -1.81 10.19
C SER A 147 -16.34 -0.89 9.47
N ILE A 148 -15.63 -0.05 10.21
CA ILE A 148 -14.58 0.83 9.67
C ILE A 148 -13.24 0.36 10.25
N GLN A 149 -12.35 -0.11 9.39
CA GLN A 149 -11.00 -0.55 9.75
C GLN A 149 -10.01 0.58 9.43
N THR A 150 -9.38 1.13 10.47
CA THR A 150 -8.39 2.21 10.33
C THR A 150 -6.96 1.68 10.23
N ASP A 151 -6.76 0.42 10.57
CA ASP A 151 -5.48 -0.26 10.37
C ASP A 151 -5.39 -0.65 8.90
N SER A 152 -4.43 -0.07 8.20
CA SER A 152 -4.09 -0.48 6.84
C SER A 152 -3.59 -1.93 6.89
N SER A 153 -4.48 -2.90 6.67
CA SER A 153 -4.09 -4.28 6.37
C SER A 153 -3.64 -4.41 4.92
N THR A 154 -2.97 -3.41 4.37
CA THR A 154 -2.09 -3.55 3.20
C THR A 154 -0.83 -4.33 3.58
N GLN A 155 -0.95 -5.38 4.40
CA GLN A 155 0.01 -6.44 4.31
C GLN A 155 -0.29 -7.11 2.96
N ILE A 156 0.60 -6.90 1.99
CA ILE A 156 0.85 -7.94 0.98
C ILE A 156 0.79 -9.25 1.75
N PRO A 157 -0.07 -10.21 1.37
CA PRO A 157 -0.21 -11.46 2.11
C PRO A 157 1.19 -11.93 2.45
N ASN A 158 1.53 -11.99 3.74
CA ASN A 158 2.85 -12.47 4.13
C ASN A 158 2.92 -13.89 3.58
N PRO A 159 3.76 -14.14 2.55
CA PRO A 159 3.70 -15.43 1.88
C PRO A 159 4.30 -16.53 2.78
N PHE A 160 4.91 -16.12 3.91
CA PHE A 160 5.32 -17.01 4.97
C PHE A 160 4.14 -17.45 5.83
N VAL A 161 4.09 -18.76 6.08
CA VAL A 161 3.22 -19.43 7.04
C VAL A 161 4.01 -19.62 8.32
N GLU A 162 3.42 -19.28 9.46
CA GLU A 162 4.01 -19.55 10.77
C GLU A 162 3.88 -21.03 11.14
N CYS A 163 4.97 -21.60 11.67
CA CYS A 163 5.04 -22.99 12.09
C CYS A 163 5.33 -23.08 13.59
N GLY A 164 4.67 -24.02 14.27
CA GLY A 164 4.94 -24.28 15.69
C GLY A 164 6.21 -25.08 15.91
N THR A 165 6.70 -25.78 14.89
CA THR A 165 7.91 -26.63 14.99
C THR A 165 8.72 -26.61 13.70
N LEU A 166 10.01 -26.94 13.79
CA LEU A 166 10.88 -27.05 12.61
C LEU A 166 10.42 -28.18 11.68
N ALA A 167 9.94 -29.30 12.23
CA ALA A 167 9.44 -30.42 11.44
C ALA A 167 8.24 -30.01 10.55
N GLU A 168 7.31 -29.22 11.09
CA GLU A 168 6.18 -28.69 10.33
C GLU A 168 6.63 -27.78 9.18
N ALA A 169 7.62 -26.91 9.43
CA ALA A 169 8.19 -26.06 8.37
C ALA A 169 8.90 -26.89 7.29
N GLN A 170 9.63 -27.94 7.67
CA GLN A 170 10.28 -28.87 6.73
C GLN A 170 9.28 -29.62 5.86
N ASP A 171 8.16 -30.07 6.44
CA ASP A 171 7.10 -30.75 5.70
C ASP A 171 6.45 -29.83 4.67
N GLN A 172 6.21 -28.56 5.01
CA GLN A 172 5.64 -27.56 4.09
C GLN A 172 6.64 -27.06 3.03
N ALA A 173 7.94 -27.03 3.35
CA ALA A 173 8.98 -26.64 2.41
C ALA A 173 9.36 -27.77 1.44
N GLY A 174 9.12 -29.02 1.82
CA GLY A 174 9.53 -30.20 1.05
C GLY A 174 11.03 -30.54 1.17
N PHE A 175 11.75 -29.92 2.10
CA PHE A 175 13.17 -30.18 2.36
C PHE A 175 13.54 -30.01 3.83
N SER A 176 14.65 -30.61 4.24
CA SER A 176 15.13 -30.54 5.62
C SER A 176 16.07 -29.36 5.86
N LEU A 177 16.08 -28.84 7.08
CA LEU A 177 17.04 -27.85 7.58
C LEU A 177 17.57 -28.32 8.94
N ASN A 178 18.88 -28.42 9.07
CA ASN A 178 19.51 -28.65 10.38
C ASN A 178 19.93 -27.33 11.01
N LEU A 179 19.69 -27.17 12.32
CA LEU A 179 20.07 -25.98 13.08
C LEU A 179 21.37 -26.23 13.86
N PRO A 180 22.21 -25.19 14.05
CA PRO A 180 23.41 -25.27 14.87
C PRO A 180 23.11 -25.54 16.34
N ASP A 181 24.09 -26.11 17.03
CA ASP A 181 24.15 -26.03 18.49
C ASP A 181 24.21 -24.54 18.91
N GLY A 182 23.28 -24.13 19.78
CA GLY A 182 23.14 -22.73 20.20
C GLY A 182 22.07 -21.92 19.45
N CYS A 183 21.42 -22.48 18.42
CA CYS A 183 20.18 -21.92 17.90
C CYS A 183 18.97 -22.54 18.63
N THR A 184 18.42 -21.82 19.60
CA THR A 184 17.09 -22.13 20.16
C THR A 184 16.04 -21.39 19.33
N PRO A 185 15.14 -22.06 18.58
CA PRO A 185 14.14 -21.36 17.78
C PRO A 185 13.15 -20.58 18.64
N GLU A 186 13.03 -19.27 18.39
CA GLU A 186 11.95 -18.42 18.92
C GLU A 186 10.78 -18.33 17.95
N HIS A 187 11.09 -18.30 16.65
CA HIS A 187 10.09 -18.13 15.59
C HIS A 187 10.49 -18.90 14.34
N ILE A 188 9.54 -19.66 13.78
CA ILE A 188 9.77 -20.52 12.63
C ILE A 188 8.69 -20.21 11.60
N SER A 189 9.12 -19.84 10.41
CA SER A 189 8.25 -19.46 9.31
C SER A 189 8.69 -20.14 8.02
N VAL A 190 7.75 -20.48 7.16
CA VAL A 190 7.99 -21.19 5.91
C VAL A 190 7.30 -20.48 4.75
N LEU A 191 8.01 -20.29 3.65
CA LEU A 191 7.43 -20.05 2.34
C LEU A 191 7.26 -21.42 1.68
N PRO A 192 6.03 -21.95 1.53
CA PRO A 192 5.81 -23.32 1.07
C PRO A 192 6.55 -23.62 -0.24
N ASP A 193 7.12 -24.82 -0.33
CA ASP A 193 7.95 -25.30 -1.44
C ASP A 193 9.20 -24.46 -1.77
N GLN A 194 9.54 -23.43 -0.98
CA GLN A 194 10.58 -22.47 -1.34
C GLN A 194 11.61 -22.20 -0.25
N MET A 195 11.21 -21.82 0.97
CA MET A 195 12.13 -21.31 2.00
C MET A 195 11.69 -21.67 3.42
N ILE A 196 12.64 -22.04 4.26
CA ILE A 196 12.48 -22.09 5.71
C ILE A 196 13.27 -20.93 6.32
N GLN A 197 12.66 -20.20 7.25
CA GLN A 197 13.29 -19.17 8.08
C GLN A 197 13.12 -19.52 9.55
N VAL A 198 14.23 -19.48 10.28
CA VAL A 198 14.27 -19.66 11.73
C VAL A 198 14.93 -18.44 12.36
N LEU A 199 14.19 -17.75 13.22
CA LEU A 199 14.74 -16.78 14.17
C LEU A 199 15.05 -17.53 15.46
N CYS A 200 16.31 -17.54 15.85
CA CYS A 200 16.77 -18.10 17.10
C CYS A 200 16.90 -17.00 18.17
N GLU A 201 17.05 -17.43 19.43
CA GLU A 201 17.56 -16.60 20.52
C GLU A 201 18.86 -15.86 20.09
N ASP A 202 19.16 -14.74 20.75
CA ASP A 202 20.30 -13.85 20.46
C ASP A 202 20.26 -13.12 19.09
N ASN A 203 19.08 -13.05 18.45
CA ASN A 203 18.87 -12.40 17.15
C ASN A 203 19.72 -13.03 16.02
N LEU A 204 19.82 -14.36 16.04
CA LEU A 204 20.39 -15.13 14.94
C LEU A 204 19.26 -15.57 14.00
N THR A 205 19.38 -15.26 12.71
CA THR A 205 18.44 -15.70 11.68
C THR A 205 19.12 -16.72 10.79
N ILE A 206 18.50 -17.89 10.61
CA ILE A 206 18.97 -18.96 9.72
C ILE A 206 17.91 -19.19 8.66
N ARG A 207 18.35 -19.23 7.40
CA ARG A 207 17.47 -19.46 6.25
C ARG A 207 18.05 -20.50 5.31
N LYS A 208 17.16 -21.29 4.71
CA LYS A 208 17.45 -22.20 3.60
C LYS A 208 16.36 -22.09 2.57
N ALA A 209 16.71 -21.95 1.30
CA ALA A 209 15.76 -21.89 0.20
C ALA A 209 16.27 -22.61 -1.05
N VAL A 210 15.36 -22.96 -1.95
CA VAL A 210 15.71 -23.39 -3.31
C VAL A 210 16.36 -22.24 -4.09
N GLY A 211 17.39 -22.55 -4.88
CA GLY A 211 18.05 -21.57 -5.75
C GLY A 211 19.48 -21.23 -5.32
N GLN A 212 19.98 -20.10 -5.82
CA GLN A 212 21.38 -19.68 -5.69
C GLN A 212 21.53 -18.21 -5.31
N GLU A 213 20.43 -17.53 -5.07
CA GLU A 213 20.42 -16.11 -4.73
C GLU A 213 20.73 -15.89 -3.24
N ASP A 214 21.15 -14.69 -2.89
CA ASP A 214 21.34 -14.29 -1.50
C ASP A 214 19.98 -14.13 -0.82
N ILE A 215 19.70 -15.00 0.16
CA ILE A 215 18.45 -15.01 0.92
C ILE A 215 18.60 -14.43 2.33
N SER A 216 19.73 -13.77 2.65
CA SER A 216 19.98 -13.23 3.99
C SER A 216 18.96 -12.18 4.42
N GLY A 217 18.31 -11.49 3.47
CA GLY A 217 17.42 -10.36 3.71
C GLY A 217 18.12 -9.17 4.37
N ASP A 218 19.46 -9.15 4.36
CA ASP A 218 20.26 -8.04 4.80
C ASP A 218 20.76 -7.26 3.58
N TYR A 219 20.20 -6.07 3.38
CA TYR A 219 20.56 -5.16 2.29
C TYR A 219 21.67 -4.17 2.67
N THR A 220 22.30 -4.35 3.84
CA THR A 220 23.38 -3.47 4.31
C THR A 220 24.61 -3.60 3.42
N ALA A 221 25.16 -2.46 3.00
CA ALA A 221 26.44 -2.41 2.31
C ALA A 221 27.58 -2.50 3.34
N TYR A 222 28.20 -3.68 3.42
CA TYR A 222 29.32 -3.92 4.31
C TYR A 222 30.66 -3.51 3.68
N PRO A 223 31.57 -2.86 4.44
CA PRO A 223 32.88 -2.49 3.94
C PRO A 223 33.76 -3.71 3.66
N GLN A 224 33.50 -4.85 4.32
CA GLN A 224 34.25 -6.08 4.13
C GLN A 224 33.33 -7.20 3.63
N VAL A 225 33.72 -7.79 2.50
CA VAL A 225 33.09 -8.97 1.91
C VAL A 225 34.20 -9.93 1.52
N ASP A 226 34.25 -11.08 2.19
CA ASP A 226 35.27 -12.12 1.98
C ASP A 226 34.60 -13.39 1.47
N THR A 227 35.22 -14.05 0.50
CA THR A 227 34.78 -15.36 0.03
C THR A 227 35.83 -16.40 0.38
N LEU A 228 35.41 -17.46 1.09
CA LEU A 228 36.28 -18.51 1.60
C LEU A 228 35.75 -19.88 1.21
N SER A 229 36.65 -20.78 0.80
CA SER A 229 36.30 -22.19 0.63
C SER A 229 36.44 -22.92 1.97
N SER A 230 35.33 -23.42 2.51
CA SER A 230 35.28 -24.27 3.71
C SER A 230 34.65 -25.61 3.36
N HIS A 231 35.36 -26.71 3.59
CA HIS A 231 34.89 -28.09 3.32
C HIS A 231 34.35 -28.36 1.90
N GLY A 232 34.81 -27.61 0.89
CA GLY A 232 34.35 -27.74 -0.50
C GLY A 232 33.16 -26.86 -0.87
N THR A 233 32.64 -26.09 0.10
CA THR A 233 31.60 -25.09 -0.09
C THR A 233 32.21 -23.70 -0.07
N GLU A 234 31.84 -22.87 -1.05
CA GLU A 234 32.23 -21.48 -1.08
C GLU A 234 31.26 -20.64 -0.24
N VAL A 235 31.80 -19.96 0.77
CA VAL A 235 31.03 -19.17 1.74
C VAL A 235 31.42 -17.71 1.60
N THR A 236 30.43 -16.85 1.39
CA THR A 236 30.60 -15.40 1.39
C THR A 236 30.25 -14.83 2.75
N LEU A 237 31.20 -14.18 3.40
CA LEU A 237 31.06 -13.51 4.68
C LEU A 237 31.02 -12.00 4.47
N LYS A 238 30.10 -11.32 5.14
CA LYS A 238 29.95 -9.86 5.08
C LYS A 238 29.98 -9.26 6.48
N GLY A 239 30.66 -8.14 6.65
CA GLY A 239 30.81 -7.51 7.95
C GLY A 239 31.69 -6.26 7.96
N ASP A 240 32.18 -5.90 9.15
CA ASP A 240 33.05 -4.76 9.37
C ASP A 240 34.22 -5.18 10.29
N GLY A 241 35.44 -5.12 9.75
CA GLY A 241 36.66 -5.58 10.41
C GLY A 241 36.59 -7.06 10.82
N ASP A 242 36.75 -7.32 12.11
CA ASP A 242 36.74 -8.68 12.68
C ASP A 242 35.31 -9.20 12.98
N THR A 243 34.28 -8.38 12.74
CA THR A 243 32.89 -8.72 13.04
C THR A 243 32.14 -9.10 11.76
N VAL A 244 31.68 -10.35 11.68
CA VAL A 244 30.86 -10.88 10.60
C VAL A 244 29.38 -10.80 10.98
N LYS A 245 28.55 -10.21 10.11
CA LYS A 245 27.10 -10.07 10.30
C LYS A 245 26.31 -11.07 9.47
N VAL A 246 26.82 -11.42 8.29
CA VAL A 246 26.12 -12.28 7.33
C VAL A 246 27.08 -13.34 6.78
N ALA A 247 26.61 -14.57 6.69
CA ALA A 247 27.21 -15.63 5.89
C ALA A 247 26.19 -16.14 4.87
N VAL A 248 26.60 -16.30 3.61
CA VAL A 248 25.77 -16.83 2.52
C VAL A 248 26.56 -17.89 1.77
N TRP A 249 25.93 -19.01 1.48
CA TRP A 249 26.53 -20.08 0.68
C TRP A 249 25.48 -20.87 -0.07
N THR A 250 25.93 -21.63 -1.07
CA THR A 250 25.07 -22.52 -1.85
C THR A 250 25.62 -23.93 -1.81
N THR A 251 24.74 -24.92 -1.64
CA THR A 251 25.11 -26.34 -1.79
C THR A 251 23.92 -27.13 -2.31
N GLU A 252 24.19 -28.08 -3.22
CA GLU A 252 23.20 -29.03 -3.76
C GLU A 252 21.88 -28.41 -4.29
N GLY A 253 21.95 -27.22 -4.89
CA GLY A 253 20.77 -26.52 -5.45
C GLY A 253 19.97 -25.70 -4.44
N TYR A 254 20.46 -25.60 -3.20
CA TYR A 254 19.92 -24.73 -2.17
C TYR A 254 20.88 -23.58 -1.88
N THR A 255 20.31 -22.46 -1.46
CA THR A 255 21.00 -21.31 -0.90
C THR A 255 20.67 -21.19 0.58
N TYR A 256 21.66 -20.76 1.34
CA TYR A 256 21.62 -20.69 2.79
C TYR A 256 22.12 -19.33 3.23
N ALA A 257 21.55 -18.82 4.32
CA ALA A 257 22.05 -17.63 4.97
C ALA A 257 21.99 -17.73 6.49
N ILE A 258 23.01 -17.18 7.15
CA ILE A 258 23.02 -16.90 8.57
C ILE A 258 23.23 -15.41 8.75
N GLN A 259 22.35 -14.75 9.49
CA GLN A 259 22.48 -13.35 9.88
C GLN A 259 22.55 -13.26 11.40
N SER A 260 23.53 -12.51 11.93
CA SER A 260 23.63 -12.19 13.36
C SER A 260 23.55 -10.69 13.54
N ALA A 261 22.51 -10.21 14.26
CA ALA A 261 22.36 -8.78 14.53
C ALA A 261 23.50 -8.24 15.42
N ALA A 262 23.95 -9.02 16.41
CA ALA A 262 25.10 -8.67 17.26
C ALA A 262 26.42 -8.77 16.50
N GLY A 263 26.52 -9.70 15.55
CA GLY A 263 27.74 -10.01 14.82
C GLY A 263 28.63 -10.98 15.58
N LEU A 264 29.39 -11.77 14.83
CA LEU A 264 30.21 -12.86 15.34
C LEU A 264 31.64 -12.73 14.83
N SER A 265 32.57 -13.36 15.53
CA SER A 265 33.90 -13.58 14.97
C SER A 265 33.82 -14.47 13.72
N ARG A 266 34.80 -14.36 12.82
CA ARG A 266 34.90 -15.19 11.61
C ARG A 266 34.84 -16.69 11.93
N ASP A 267 35.58 -17.15 12.93
CA ASP A 267 35.64 -18.57 13.31
C ASP A 267 34.31 -19.07 13.89
N ALA A 268 33.65 -18.25 14.71
CA ALA A 268 32.33 -18.59 15.25
C ALA A 268 31.29 -18.69 14.12
N MET A 269 31.29 -17.75 13.16
CA MET A 269 30.38 -17.80 12.01
C MET A 269 30.63 -19.04 11.15
N LEU A 270 31.89 -19.37 10.84
CA LEU A 270 32.22 -20.57 10.06
C LEU A 270 31.85 -21.87 10.78
N THR A 271 31.91 -21.90 12.11
CA THR A 271 31.44 -23.03 12.92
C THR A 271 29.93 -23.23 12.76
N LEU A 272 29.14 -22.15 12.78
CA LEU A 272 27.71 -22.22 12.52
C LEU A 272 27.41 -22.69 11.10
N VAL A 273 28.08 -22.13 10.09
CA VAL A 273 27.92 -22.52 8.68
C VAL A 273 28.15 -24.03 8.49
N ALA A 274 29.17 -24.60 9.14
CA ALA A 274 29.47 -26.03 9.02
C ALA A 274 28.40 -26.94 9.66
N SER A 275 27.57 -26.41 10.56
CA SER A 275 26.50 -27.15 11.24
C SER A 275 25.13 -27.06 10.55
N VAL A 276 24.96 -26.10 9.64
CA VAL A 276 23.73 -25.92 8.86
C VAL A 276 23.84 -26.68 7.54
N ALA A 277 23.01 -27.71 7.37
CA ALA A 277 22.91 -28.52 6.16
C ALA A 277 21.44 -28.73 5.76
#